data_AF-A0A2Y9FDY1-F1
#
_entry.id   AF-A0A2Y9FDY1-F1
#
_cell.length_a   1.000
_cell.length_b   1.000
_cell.length_c   1.000
_cell.angle_alpha   90.00
_cell.angle_beta   90.00
_cell.angle_gamma   90.00
#
_symmetry.space_group_name_H-M   'P 1'
#
loop_
_entity.id
_entity.type
_entity.pdbx_description
1 polymer ?
#
loop_
_entity_poly.entity_id
_entity_poly.type
_entity_poly.pdbx_seq_one_letter_code
_entity_poly.pdbx_strand_id
1 'polypeptide(L)'
;MAFDVAWFAVHSFGLDKAPVLLSSLDRKGIVNTAQRDWKSGLSLERVSVLEFLLQVHGSEDQDFGNYYCSVTPWVKSPTGSWQKEAEIQSKPIFITVKMDVLNAFKYPLLIGVGLSTVIGLLSCLIGYCSSHWCCKKEVQETRRERRRLMSMEMD
;
A
#
# COMPACT_ATOMS: atom_id res chain seq x y z
N MET A 1 22.62 -31.01 9.90
CA MET A 1 23.07 -30.28 8.70
C MET A 1 22.77 -28.81 8.88
N ALA A 2 23.59 -27.94 8.31
CA ALA A 2 23.40 -26.50 8.38
C ALA A 2 23.71 -25.89 7.01
N PHE A 3 23.27 -24.65 6.75
CA PHE A 3 23.27 -24.09 5.40
C PHE A 3 23.65 -22.62 5.45
N ASP A 4 24.47 -22.17 4.49
CA ASP A 4 24.47 -20.76 4.10
C ASP A 4 23.44 -20.61 2.98
N VAL A 5 22.57 -19.61 3.07
CA VAL A 5 21.54 -19.30 2.07
C VAL A 5 21.66 -17.84 1.68
N ALA A 6 21.58 -17.54 0.40
CA ALA A 6 21.57 -16.17 -0.11
C ALA A 6 20.50 -16.01 -1.17
N TRP A 7 19.80 -14.89 -1.14
CA TRP A 7 18.80 -14.53 -2.14
C TRP A 7 19.30 -13.39 -3.01
N PHE A 8 19.04 -13.51 -4.31
CA PHE A 8 19.44 -12.53 -5.31
C PHE A 8 18.25 -12.14 -6.18
N ALA A 9 18.30 -10.92 -6.71
CA ALA A 9 17.40 -10.47 -7.76
C ALA A 9 18.18 -9.85 -8.92
N VAL A 10 17.69 -10.07 -10.13
CA VAL A 10 18.13 -9.39 -11.34
C VAL A 10 16.97 -8.51 -11.82
N HIS A 11 17.17 -7.19 -11.79
CA HIS A 11 16.15 -6.21 -12.15
C HIS A 11 16.01 -6.06 -13.68
N SER A 12 15.58 -7.13 -14.33
CA SER A 12 15.28 -7.20 -15.76
C SER A 12 14.36 -8.38 -16.09
N PHE A 13 13.82 -8.38 -17.31
CA PHE A 13 13.00 -9.49 -17.82
C PHE A 13 13.83 -10.76 -18.07
N GLY A 14 15.13 -10.62 -18.34
CA GLY A 14 16.09 -11.71 -18.48
C GLY A 14 17.07 -11.82 -17.30
N LEU A 15 18.21 -12.45 -17.54
CA LEU A 15 19.38 -12.46 -16.66
C LEU A 15 20.54 -11.64 -17.27
N ASP A 16 20.18 -10.57 -17.96
CA ASP A 16 21.07 -9.69 -18.73
C ASP A 16 21.74 -8.59 -17.90
N LYS A 17 21.32 -8.41 -16.64
CA LYS A 17 21.93 -7.47 -15.69
C LYS A 17 22.64 -8.20 -14.56
N ALA A 18 23.51 -7.47 -13.86
CA ALA A 18 24.18 -7.98 -12.68
C ALA A 18 23.14 -8.30 -11.57
N PRO A 19 23.29 -9.45 -10.88
CA PRO A 19 22.45 -9.78 -9.75
C PRO A 19 22.78 -8.91 -8.53
N VAL A 20 21.74 -8.54 -7.80
CA VAL A 20 21.82 -7.79 -6.53
C VAL A 20 21.53 -8.76 -5.39
N LEU A 21 22.42 -8.82 -4.40
CA LEU A 21 22.17 -9.56 -3.16
C LEU A 21 21.02 -8.88 -2.40
N LEU A 22 20.04 -9.66 -1.95
CA LEU A 22 18.89 -9.19 -1.18
C LEU A 22 19.09 -9.44 0.31
N SER A 23 19.27 -10.69 0.68
CA SER A 23 19.48 -11.11 2.06
C SER A 23 20.17 -12.46 2.10
N SER A 24 20.94 -12.71 3.15
CA SER A 24 21.59 -13.99 3.40
C SER A 24 21.37 -14.47 4.83
N LEU A 25 21.42 -15.78 5.01
CA LEU A 25 21.35 -16.47 6.29
C LEU A 25 22.57 -17.39 6.37
N ASP A 26 23.36 -17.23 7.42
CA ASP A 26 24.55 -18.05 7.61
C ASP A 26 24.22 -19.40 8.27
N ARG A 27 25.21 -20.29 8.31
CA ARG A 27 25.13 -21.59 9.00
C ARG A 27 24.63 -21.51 10.45
N LYS A 28 24.89 -20.40 11.15
CA LYS A 28 24.48 -20.18 12.55
C LYS A 28 23.06 -19.62 12.67
N GLY A 29 22.39 -19.35 11.55
CA GLY A 29 21.06 -18.76 11.49
C GLY A 29 21.07 -17.23 11.60
N ILE A 30 22.22 -16.58 11.45
CA ILE A 30 22.32 -15.13 11.49
C ILE A 30 21.92 -14.59 10.12
N VAL A 31 20.92 -13.71 10.11
CA VAL A 31 20.41 -13.05 8.91
C VAL A 31 21.17 -11.75 8.67
N ASN A 32 21.61 -11.54 7.45
CA ASN A 32 22.23 -10.32 6.97
C ASN A 32 21.49 -9.81 5.74
N THR A 33 20.76 -8.71 5.90
CA THR A 33 20.03 -8.06 4.80
C THR A 33 20.94 -7.05 4.12
N ALA A 34 21.01 -7.10 2.79
CA ALA A 34 21.84 -6.18 2.02
C ALA A 34 21.26 -4.77 2.04
N GLN A 35 22.14 -3.78 2.12
CA GLN A 35 21.76 -2.39 1.91
C GLN A 35 21.58 -2.15 0.41
N ARG A 36 20.42 -1.61 0.03
CA ARG A 36 20.01 -1.36 -1.35
C ARG A 36 19.20 -0.07 -1.43
N ASP A 37 19.14 0.53 -2.62
CA ASP A 37 18.41 1.78 -2.86
C ASP A 37 16.89 1.58 -3.02
N TRP A 38 16.39 0.38 -2.76
CA TRP A 38 14.98 0.02 -2.90
C TRP A 38 14.27 0.25 -1.57
N LYS A 39 13.05 0.80 -1.62
CA LYS A 39 12.31 1.19 -0.40
C LYS A 39 11.62 0.02 0.31
N SER A 40 11.41 -1.09 -0.38
CA SER A 40 10.77 -2.26 0.19
C SER A 40 11.60 -2.82 1.35
N GLY A 41 10.93 -3.43 2.33
CA GLY A 41 11.58 -4.17 3.40
C GLY A 41 11.89 -5.60 2.97
N LEU A 42 12.88 -6.24 3.59
CA LEU A 42 13.16 -7.66 3.38
C LEU A 42 13.25 -8.37 4.73
N SER A 43 12.71 -9.58 4.79
CA SER A 43 12.98 -10.53 5.86
C SER A 43 13.33 -11.89 5.27
N LEU A 44 14.35 -12.53 5.82
CA LEU A 44 14.73 -13.90 5.48
C LEU A 44 14.59 -14.76 6.72
N GLU A 45 13.88 -15.86 6.60
CA GLU A 45 13.67 -16.79 7.71
C GLU A 45 13.84 -18.24 7.27
N ARG A 46 14.17 -19.10 8.24
CA ARG A 46 14.19 -20.54 8.05
C ARG A 46 12.90 -21.12 8.60
N VAL A 47 12.01 -21.53 7.70
CA VAL A 47 10.68 -22.06 8.05
C VAL A 47 10.77 -23.53 8.48
N SER A 48 11.67 -24.30 7.85
CA SER A 48 11.90 -25.70 8.22
C SER A 48 13.36 -26.11 8.00
N VAL A 49 13.67 -27.40 8.17
CA VAL A 49 15.05 -27.90 8.02
C VAL A 49 15.61 -27.60 6.62
N LEU A 50 14.78 -27.66 5.58
CA LEU A 50 15.17 -27.50 4.18
C LEU A 50 14.41 -26.37 3.46
N GLU A 51 13.70 -25.53 4.21
CA GLU A 51 12.87 -24.47 3.66
C GLU A 51 13.26 -23.11 4.23
N PHE A 52 13.50 -22.17 3.33
CA PHE A 52 13.93 -20.82 3.64
C PHE A 52 13.05 -19.85 2.85
N LEU A 53 12.51 -18.85 3.53
CA LEU A 53 11.54 -17.93 2.98
C LEU A 53 12.10 -16.52 2.97
N LEU A 54 12.19 -15.93 1.78
CA LEU A 54 12.39 -14.50 1.61
C LEU A 54 11.02 -13.83 1.49
N GLN A 55 10.75 -12.84 2.32
CA GLN A 55 9.57 -11.99 2.20
C GLN A 55 9.99 -10.57 1.80
N VAL A 56 9.28 -10.01 0.81
CA VAL A 56 9.42 -8.62 0.38
C VAL A 56 8.23 -7.84 0.92
N HIS A 57 8.49 -6.81 1.72
CA HIS A 57 7.47 -6.01 2.40
C HIS A 57 7.32 -4.66 1.71
N GLY A 58 6.09 -4.20 1.52
CA GLY A 58 5.83 -2.90 0.87
C GLY A 58 6.40 -2.86 -0.54
N SER A 59 6.11 -3.89 -1.35
CA SER A 59 6.64 -4.04 -2.70
C SER A 59 6.34 -2.82 -3.57
N GLU A 60 7.36 -2.33 -4.27
CA GLU A 60 7.26 -1.26 -5.26
C GLU A 60 7.59 -1.80 -6.65
N ASP A 61 7.33 -1.01 -7.70
CA ASP A 61 7.64 -1.41 -9.07
C ASP A 61 9.11 -1.87 -9.22
N GLN A 62 10.03 -1.27 -8.46
CA GLN A 62 11.45 -1.65 -8.44
C GLN A 62 11.72 -3.11 -8.02
N ASP A 63 10.78 -3.76 -7.33
CA ASP A 63 10.92 -5.17 -6.94
C ASP A 63 10.60 -6.14 -8.10
N PHE A 64 10.22 -5.66 -9.30
CA PHE A 64 10.09 -6.53 -10.47
C PHE A 64 11.44 -7.16 -10.86
N GLY A 65 11.41 -8.39 -11.36
CA GLY A 65 12.60 -9.03 -11.94
C GLY A 65 12.69 -10.52 -11.69
N ASN A 66 13.85 -11.10 -11.99
CA ASN A 66 14.16 -12.51 -11.78
C ASN A 66 14.82 -12.74 -10.42
N TYR A 67 14.21 -13.57 -9.58
CA TYR A 67 14.72 -13.91 -8.25
C TYR A 67 15.25 -15.34 -8.24
N TYR A 68 16.33 -15.57 -7.51
CA TYR A 68 16.84 -16.91 -7.29
C TYR A 68 17.56 -16.98 -5.95
N CYS A 69 17.67 -18.19 -5.40
CA CYS A 69 18.44 -18.43 -4.20
C CYS A 69 19.68 -19.27 -4.50
N SER A 70 20.67 -19.13 -3.64
CA SER A 70 21.85 -19.96 -3.59
C SER A 70 21.96 -20.60 -2.21
N VAL A 71 22.29 -21.89 -2.18
CA VAL A 71 22.38 -22.69 -0.95
C VAL A 71 23.70 -23.42 -0.93
N THR A 72 24.47 -23.23 0.14
CA THR A 72 25.70 -23.98 0.41
C THR A 72 25.50 -24.86 1.65
N PRO A 73 25.39 -26.18 1.48
CA PRO A 73 25.32 -27.09 2.62
C PRO A 73 26.63 -27.13 3.40
N TRP A 74 26.51 -27.31 4.70
CA TRP A 74 27.61 -27.62 5.59
C TRP A 74 27.41 -28.99 6.21
N VAL A 75 28.43 -29.83 6.04
CA VAL A 75 28.50 -31.16 6.63
C VAL A 75 29.61 -31.20 7.68
N LYS A 76 29.45 -32.08 8.66
CA LYS A 76 30.46 -32.31 9.67
C LYS A 76 31.31 -33.48 9.20
N SER A 77 32.61 -33.24 9.06
CA SER A 77 33.57 -34.27 8.71
C SER A 77 33.68 -35.32 9.82
N PRO A 78 34.26 -36.50 9.56
CA PRO A 78 34.53 -37.49 10.60
C PRO A 78 35.42 -36.97 11.73
N THR A 79 36.29 -35.98 11.45
CA THR A 79 37.14 -35.32 12.45
C THR A 79 36.40 -34.24 13.24
N GLY A 80 35.11 -34.01 12.95
CA GLY A 80 34.26 -33.07 13.66
C GLY A 80 34.32 -31.63 13.16
N SER A 81 35.16 -31.35 12.15
CA SER A 81 35.23 -30.04 11.51
C SER A 81 34.07 -29.81 10.55
N TRP A 82 33.61 -28.56 10.43
CA TRP A 82 32.60 -28.19 9.45
C TRP A 82 33.23 -27.96 8.08
N GLN A 83 32.67 -28.58 7.04
CA GLN A 83 33.11 -28.45 5.66
C GLN A 83 31.95 -27.93 4.79
N LYS A 84 32.26 -27.00 3.89
CA LYS A 84 31.31 -26.52 2.87
C LYS A 84 31.25 -27.55 1.74
N GLU A 85 30.03 -27.88 1.36
CA GLU A 85 29.75 -28.61 0.14
C GLU A 85 29.63 -27.65 -1.05
N ALA A 86 29.42 -28.20 -2.24
CA ALA A 86 29.16 -27.42 -3.44
C ALA A 86 27.95 -26.50 -3.26
N GLU A 87 28.10 -25.25 -3.70
CA GLU A 87 27.00 -24.28 -3.77
C GLU A 87 26.04 -24.65 -4.89
N ILE A 88 24.73 -24.57 -4.60
CA ILE A 88 23.66 -24.94 -5.53
C ILE A 88 22.74 -23.73 -5.68
N GLN A 89 22.48 -23.35 -6.93
CA GLN A 89 21.56 -22.26 -7.26
C GLN A 89 20.21 -22.80 -7.71
N SER A 90 19.14 -22.12 -7.32
CA SER A 90 17.80 -22.39 -7.83
C SER A 90 17.66 -21.93 -9.27
N LYS A 91 16.63 -22.45 -9.95
CA LYS A 91 16.17 -21.81 -11.18
C LYS A 91 15.62 -20.41 -10.83
N PRO A 92 15.82 -19.41 -11.69
CA PRO A 92 15.23 -18.10 -11.49
C PRO A 92 13.71 -18.14 -11.66
N ILE A 93 13.02 -17.35 -10.84
CA ILE A 93 11.58 -17.11 -10.92
C ILE A 93 11.33 -15.64 -11.26
N PHE A 94 10.47 -15.40 -12.25
CA PHE A 94 10.13 -14.03 -12.65
C PHE A 94 8.98 -13.49 -11.80
N ILE A 95 9.22 -12.39 -11.10
CA ILE A 95 8.25 -11.71 -10.25
C ILE A 95 7.78 -10.43 -10.93
N THR A 96 6.47 -10.24 -10.97
CA THR A 96 5.82 -9.01 -11.44
C THR A 96 5.10 -8.34 -10.31
N VAL A 97 5.25 -7.02 -10.20
CA VAL A 97 4.52 -6.20 -9.23
C VAL A 97 3.33 -5.57 -9.94
N LYS A 98 2.13 -5.78 -9.39
CA LYS A 98 0.89 -5.18 -9.90
C LYS A 98 0.36 -4.21 -8.87
N MET A 99 0.40 -2.92 -9.20
CA MET A 99 -0.28 -1.91 -8.41
C MET A 99 -1.79 -2.02 -8.65
N ASP A 100 -2.57 -2.22 -7.60
CA ASP A 100 -4.03 -2.24 -7.69
C ASP A 100 -4.58 -0.80 -7.66
N VAL A 101 -4.34 -0.12 -8.77
CA VAL A 101 -4.68 1.29 -8.98
C VAL A 101 -6.19 1.53 -8.79
N LEU A 102 -7.03 0.58 -9.19
CA LEU A 102 -8.48 0.67 -9.03
C LEU A 102 -8.89 0.67 -7.56
N ASN A 103 -8.33 -0.23 -6.75
CA ASN A 103 -8.60 -0.22 -5.32
C ASN A 103 -8.00 1.01 -4.62
N ALA A 104 -6.85 1.52 -5.09
CA ALA A 104 -6.26 2.75 -4.57
C ALA A 104 -7.16 3.98 -4.81
N PHE A 105 -7.80 4.09 -5.98
CA PHE A 105 -8.69 5.22 -6.28
C PHE A 105 -10.13 5.06 -5.78
N LYS A 106 -10.59 3.83 -5.49
CA LYS A 106 -11.96 3.56 -5.03
C LYS A 106 -12.33 4.36 -3.79
N TYR A 107 -11.48 4.36 -2.76
CA TYR A 107 -11.78 5.04 -1.49
C TYR A 107 -11.76 6.58 -1.62
N PRO A 108 -10.73 7.21 -2.22
CA PRO A 108 -10.75 8.65 -2.49
C PRO A 108 -11.97 9.10 -3.31
N LEU A 109 -12.34 8.33 -4.35
CA LEU A 109 -13.51 8.65 -5.17
C LEU A 109 -14.82 8.56 -4.38
N LEU A 110 -15.02 7.49 -3.62
CA LEU A 110 -16.22 7.34 -2.77
C LEU A 110 -16.34 8.45 -1.74
N ILE A 111 -15.24 8.80 -1.08
CA ILE A 111 -15.21 9.90 -0.10
C ILE A 111 -15.51 11.23 -0.79
N GLY A 112 -14.88 11.50 -1.94
CA GLY A 112 -15.09 12.73 -2.71
C GLY A 112 -16.54 12.88 -3.19
N VAL A 113 -17.14 11.82 -3.73
CA VAL A 113 -18.56 11.81 -4.15
C VAL A 113 -19.48 11.95 -2.94
N GLY A 114 -19.18 11.26 -1.83
CA GLY A 114 -19.96 11.39 -0.60
C GLY A 114 -19.95 12.81 -0.02
N LEU A 115 -18.77 13.44 0.07
CA LEU A 115 -18.65 14.80 0.59
C LEU A 115 -19.32 15.83 -0.33
N SER A 116 -19.12 15.72 -1.64
CA SER A 116 -19.73 16.65 -2.60
C SER A 116 -21.25 16.59 -2.60
N THR A 117 -21.83 15.39 -2.52
CA THR A 117 -23.29 15.22 -2.42
C THR A 117 -23.83 15.79 -1.12
N VAL A 118 -23.19 15.54 0.02
CA VAL A 118 -23.57 16.10 1.33
C VAL A 118 -23.51 17.63 1.33
N ILE A 119 -22.40 18.20 0.87
CA ILE A 119 -22.22 19.66 0.80
C ILE A 119 -23.25 20.28 -0.15
N GLY A 120 -23.48 19.66 -1.31
CA GLY A 120 -24.49 20.08 -2.26
C GLY A 120 -25.89 20.12 -1.65
N LEU A 121 -26.31 19.05 -0.98
CA LEU A 121 -27.61 18.98 -0.32
C LEU A 121 -27.75 20.02 0.80
N LEU A 122 -26.72 20.20 1.63
CA LEU A 122 -26.71 21.22 2.67
C LEU A 122 -26.84 22.63 2.08
N SER A 123 -26.14 22.91 0.98
CA SER A 123 -26.22 24.21 0.30
C SER A 123 -27.63 24.47 -0.26
N CYS A 124 -28.27 23.47 -0.87
CA CYS A 124 -29.64 23.56 -1.35
C CYS A 124 -30.63 23.77 -0.19
N LEU A 125 -30.47 23.07 0.93
CA LEU A 125 -31.31 23.22 2.11
C LEU A 125 -31.18 24.61 2.72
N ILE A 126 -29.96 25.14 2.82
CA ILE A 126 -29.72 26.51 3.31
C ILE A 126 -30.36 27.54 2.37
N GLY A 127 -30.21 27.38 1.05
CA GLY A 127 -30.87 28.22 0.04
C GLY A 127 -32.39 28.17 0.11
N TYR A 128 -32.96 26.99 0.35
CA TYR A 128 -34.39 26.79 0.52
C TYR A 128 -34.91 27.45 1.81
N CYS A 129 -34.25 27.23 2.95
CA CYS A 129 -34.64 27.83 4.23
C CYS A 129 -34.55 29.37 4.20
N SER A 130 -33.50 29.92 3.61
CA SER A 130 -33.32 31.37 3.50
C SER A 130 -34.38 32.02 2.61
N SER A 131 -34.66 31.45 1.42
CA SER A 131 -35.73 31.96 0.55
C SER A 131 -37.12 31.89 1.19
N HIS A 132 -37.46 30.75 1.83
CA HIS A 132 -38.75 30.60 2.51
C HIS A 132 -38.90 31.58 3.68
N TRP A 133 -37.84 31.83 4.46
CA TRP A 133 -37.87 32.80 5.55
C TRP A 133 -38.02 34.23 5.03
N CYS A 134 -37.31 34.58 3.95
CA CYS A 134 -37.37 35.92 3.35
C CYS A 134 -38.76 36.22 2.77
N CYS A 135 -39.31 35.32 1.94
CA CYS A 135 -40.64 35.48 1.36
C CYS A 135 -41.75 35.51 2.42
N LYS A 136 -41.63 34.72 3.50
CA LYS A 136 -42.61 34.74 4.59
C LYS A 136 -42.61 36.07 5.36
N LYS A 137 -41.44 36.68 5.56
CA LYS A 137 -41.30 37.99 6.22
C LYS A 137 -41.94 39.09 5.37
N GLU A 138 -41.67 39.10 4.05
CA GLU A 138 -42.22 40.09 3.12
C GLU A 138 -43.76 40.05 3.05
N VAL A 139 -44.34 38.85 3.01
CA VAL A 139 -45.81 38.66 3.07
C VAL A 139 -46.40 39.08 4.43
N GLN A 140 -45.69 38.84 5.54
CA GLN A 140 -46.15 39.28 6.85
C GLN A 140 -46.11 40.80 7.01
N GLU A 141 -45.08 41.48 6.50
CA GLU A 141 -44.96 42.94 6.55
C GLU A 141 -46.04 43.62 5.71
N THR A 142 -46.25 43.20 4.46
CA THR A 142 -47.34 43.72 3.60
C THR A 142 -48.73 43.51 4.23
N ARG A 143 -48.97 42.35 4.85
CA ARG A 143 -50.24 42.09 5.58
C ARG A 143 -50.38 42.94 6.84
N ARG A 144 -49.28 43.30 7.50
CA ARG A 144 -49.27 44.19 8.68
C ARG A 144 -49.52 45.64 8.29
N GLU A 145 -48.89 46.13 7.23
CA GLU A 145 -49.11 47.49 6.71
C GLU A 145 -50.55 47.69 6.23
N ARG A 146 -51.10 46.74 5.46
CA ARG A 146 -52.50 46.81 5.00
C ARG A 146 -53.49 46.93 6.17
N ARG A 147 -53.26 46.21 7.27
CA ARG A 147 -54.10 46.32 8.48
C ARG A 147 -54.02 47.69 9.15
N ARG A 148 -52.84 48.32 9.14
CA ARG A 148 -52.67 49.68 9.69
C ARG A 148 -53.42 50.71 8.86
N LEU A 149 -53.33 50.62 7.53
CA LEU A 149 -54.06 51.51 6.63
C LEU A 149 -55.58 51.41 6.83
N MET A 150 -56.13 50.19 6.93
CA MET A 150 -57.57 50.02 7.21
C MET A 150 -58.00 50.54 8.59
N SER A 151 -57.08 50.66 9.56
CA SER A 151 -57.37 51.27 10.87
C SER A 151 -57.36 52.79 10.83
N MET A 152 -56.69 53.40 9.85
CA MET A 152 -56.62 54.86 9.70
C MET A 152 -57.79 55.43 8.89
N GLU A 153 -58.47 54.59 8.11
CA GLU A 153 -59.64 54.97 7.30
C GLU A 153 -60.96 55.00 8.10
N MET A 154 -60.94 54.59 9.37
CA MET A 154 -62.15 54.37 10.19
C MET A 154 -62.36 55.44 11.28
N ASP A 155 -61.53 56.48 11.32
CA ASP A 155 -61.68 57.70 12.13
C ASP A 155 -62.00 58.91 11.23
#